data_AF-A0A945QXW8-F1
#
_entry.id   AF-A0A945QXW8-F1
#
_cell.length_a   1.000
_cell.length_b   1.000
_cell.length_c   1.000
_cell.angle_alpha   90.00
_cell.angle_beta   90.00
_cell.angle_gamma   90.00
#
_symmetry.space_group_name_H-M   'P 1'
#
loop_
_entity.id
_entity.type
_entity.pdbx_description
1 polymer ?
#
loop_
_entity_poly.entity_id
_entity_poly.type
_entity_poly.pdbx_seq_one_letter_code
_entity_poly.pdbx_strand_id
1 'polypeptide(L)'
;MSAGSEVLIESIDRRVEAIASACTACGKCAEVCPTRAVAGLEGIEPDALTSGARAVLRDGRGNEAGEAWAKVCCGSGKCLTVCPEGINPRFMLTMARRVMARRDNAAANRRQTGKAAFQKMSRGVRVLSRLSLPPDLLEKLSPRSHPEREEVPDLVFYTGCNMLKTPHIGLLCLDVLEALGITYEVQGGPSACCGILQTRPGDTENAGRVALNTLDKMAASKTSQVLSWCPTCQIQFGETMIPSYREVTGGSLDMTMFPVWLAGQLDRLQPMMTRPVKRRVALYENAGELGVMEAVRALLGAVPGLEIVEIETSSIGYTSAVLAPFGSYHRDTVAGVLRDAEAAGVDTLVGIYHNDHRDFSGLEGEWPFSFANYMELVGESMALAEPDRFKELKLMRDADAILAASKALIEAHGLDPELVRDVVVEDLLGGQALPVERASHPAK
;
A
#
# COMPACT_ATOMS: atom_id res chain seq x y z
N MET A 1 -20.74 -9.88 -17.76
CA MET A 1 -20.25 -8.50 -17.49
C MET A 1 -21.41 -7.67 -17.00
N SER A 2 -21.24 -6.84 -15.96
CA SER A 2 -22.24 -5.82 -15.64
C SER A 2 -22.02 -4.63 -16.59
N ALA A 3 -23.09 -3.93 -16.99
CA ALA A 3 -23.00 -2.81 -17.93
C ALA A 3 -21.96 -1.76 -17.48
N GLY A 4 -21.89 -1.42 -16.18
CA GLY A 4 -20.90 -0.47 -15.67
C GLY A 4 -19.43 -0.93 -15.80
N SER A 5 -19.17 -2.25 -15.72
CA SER A 5 -17.80 -2.78 -15.86
C SER A 5 -17.28 -2.70 -17.30
N GLU A 6 -18.16 -2.83 -18.28
CA GLU A 6 -17.82 -2.75 -19.70
C GLU A 6 -17.47 -1.31 -20.09
N VAL A 7 -18.31 -0.35 -19.72
CA VAL A 7 -18.06 1.08 -20.01
C VAL A 7 -16.77 1.59 -19.34
N LEU A 8 -16.46 1.13 -18.12
CA LEU A 8 -15.18 1.47 -17.46
C LEU A 8 -13.98 0.94 -18.25
N ILE A 9 -14.06 -0.30 -18.77
CA ILE A 9 -12.98 -0.90 -19.55
C ILE A 9 -12.76 -0.14 -20.85
N GLU A 10 -13.85 0.25 -21.52
CA GLU A 10 -13.79 1.09 -22.73
C GLU A 10 -13.13 2.45 -22.45
N SER A 11 -13.44 3.10 -21.31
CA SER A 11 -12.75 4.33 -20.89
C SER A 11 -11.25 4.09 -20.69
N ILE A 12 -10.86 2.99 -20.03
CA ILE A 12 -9.43 2.63 -19.88
C ILE A 12 -8.78 2.43 -21.25
N ASP A 13 -9.46 1.76 -22.19
CA ASP A 13 -8.95 1.51 -23.54
C ASP A 13 -8.78 2.82 -24.34
N ARG A 14 -9.74 3.74 -24.28
CA ARG A 14 -9.60 5.10 -24.87
C ARG A 14 -8.40 5.85 -24.31
N ARG A 15 -8.16 5.77 -23.01
CA ARG A 15 -6.99 6.40 -22.36
C ARG A 15 -5.68 5.76 -22.80
N VAL A 16 -5.67 4.45 -23.04
CA VAL A 16 -4.51 3.74 -23.62
C VAL A 16 -4.22 4.24 -25.02
N GLU A 17 -5.24 4.37 -25.88
CA GLU A 17 -5.11 4.90 -27.24
C GLU A 17 -4.58 6.34 -27.24
N ALA A 18 -5.12 7.20 -26.37
CA ALA A 18 -4.66 8.58 -26.22
C ALA A 18 -3.18 8.67 -25.84
N ILE A 19 -2.73 7.86 -24.88
CA ILE A 19 -1.32 7.77 -24.48
C ILE A 19 -0.45 7.26 -25.62
N ALA A 20 -0.89 6.21 -26.30
CA ALA A 20 -0.15 5.60 -27.40
C ALA A 20 0.02 6.55 -28.60
N SER A 21 -0.98 7.40 -28.84
CA SER A 21 -0.97 8.47 -29.83
C SER A 21 -0.04 9.61 -29.44
N ALA A 22 -0.18 10.14 -28.22
CA ALA A 22 0.59 11.29 -27.74
C ALA A 22 2.06 10.97 -27.45
N CYS A 23 2.39 9.74 -27.07
CA CYS A 23 3.75 9.38 -26.68
C CYS A 23 4.73 9.54 -27.85
N THR A 24 5.70 10.45 -27.70
CA THR A 24 6.78 10.69 -28.67
C THR A 24 7.92 9.68 -28.58
N ALA A 25 7.89 8.79 -27.58
CA ALA A 25 8.97 7.86 -27.26
C ALA A 25 10.34 8.54 -27.00
N CYS A 26 10.33 9.77 -26.51
CA CYS A 26 11.54 10.56 -26.24
C CYS A 26 12.41 10.07 -25.07
N GLY A 27 12.06 8.96 -24.39
CA GLY A 27 12.92 8.37 -23.36
C GLY A 27 12.97 9.05 -21.98
N LYS A 28 12.57 10.32 -21.83
CA LYS A 28 12.69 11.08 -20.56
C LYS A 28 12.16 10.37 -19.30
N CYS A 29 11.04 9.66 -19.41
CA CYS A 29 10.47 8.91 -18.29
C CYS A 29 11.30 7.66 -17.91
N ALA A 30 12.01 7.08 -18.87
CA ALA A 30 12.95 5.98 -18.64
C ALA A 30 14.29 6.49 -18.10
N GLU A 31 14.77 7.68 -18.52
CA GLU A 31 16.00 8.30 -17.99
C GLU A 31 15.98 8.42 -16.47
N VAL A 32 14.86 8.89 -15.91
CA VAL A 32 14.70 9.09 -14.46
C VAL A 32 14.23 7.84 -13.69
N CYS A 33 14.10 6.69 -14.36
CA CYS A 33 13.52 5.49 -13.76
C CYS A 33 14.58 4.67 -12.98
N PRO A 34 14.56 4.66 -11.62
CA PRO A 34 15.58 3.94 -10.84
C PRO A 34 15.48 2.41 -11.00
N THR A 35 14.32 1.89 -11.42
CA THR A 35 14.11 0.46 -11.66
C THR A 35 15.04 -0.07 -12.76
N ARG A 36 15.52 0.77 -13.68
CA ARG A 36 16.41 0.32 -14.77
C ARG A 36 17.72 -0.25 -14.24
N ALA A 37 18.37 0.42 -13.30
CA ALA A 37 19.63 -0.04 -12.71
C ALA A 37 19.44 -1.41 -12.05
N VAL A 38 18.41 -1.54 -11.23
CA VAL A 38 18.11 -2.77 -10.49
C VAL A 38 17.67 -3.93 -11.39
N ALA A 39 17.01 -3.62 -12.51
CA ALA A 39 16.53 -4.62 -13.46
C ALA A 39 17.55 -4.99 -14.57
N GLY A 40 18.76 -4.42 -14.55
CA GLY A 40 19.76 -4.65 -15.59
C GLY A 40 19.42 -3.99 -16.94
N LEU A 41 18.68 -2.88 -16.93
CA LEU A 41 18.23 -2.12 -18.11
C LEU A 41 18.91 -0.75 -18.25
N GLU A 42 19.96 -0.48 -17.46
CA GLU A 42 20.67 0.81 -17.45
C GLU A 42 21.43 1.08 -18.76
N GLY A 43 22.08 0.06 -19.32
CA GLY A 43 22.81 0.15 -20.59
C GLY A 43 21.93 0.15 -21.84
N ILE A 44 20.60 0.18 -21.69
CA ILE A 44 19.66 0.26 -22.81
C ILE A 44 19.23 1.71 -23.00
N GLU A 45 19.27 2.17 -24.25
CA GLU A 45 18.83 3.52 -24.60
C GLU A 45 17.37 3.79 -24.14
N PRO A 46 17.12 4.94 -23.48
CA PRO A 46 15.79 5.27 -22.95
C PRO A 46 14.67 5.30 -24.00
N ASP A 47 14.98 5.72 -25.22
CA ASP A 47 14.04 5.77 -26.35
C ASP A 47 13.63 4.36 -26.81
N ALA A 48 14.52 3.37 -26.75
CA ALA A 48 14.24 1.98 -27.06
C ALA A 48 13.23 1.39 -26.06
N LEU A 49 13.39 1.68 -24.76
CA LEU A 49 12.46 1.24 -23.70
C LEU A 49 11.07 1.85 -23.90
N THR A 50 11.00 3.16 -24.13
CA THR A 50 9.73 3.87 -24.29
C THR A 50 9.04 3.54 -25.63
N SER A 51 9.80 3.39 -26.72
CA SER A 51 9.28 2.94 -28.02
C SER A 51 8.69 1.54 -27.91
N GLY A 52 9.36 0.62 -27.23
CA GLY A 52 8.85 -0.73 -27.01
C GLY A 52 7.58 -0.74 -26.17
N ALA A 53 7.55 -0.02 -25.05
CA ALA A 53 6.35 0.08 -24.22
C ALA A 53 5.16 0.72 -24.97
N ARG A 54 5.42 1.74 -25.79
CA ARG A 54 4.41 2.37 -26.67
C ARG A 54 3.90 1.39 -27.73
N ALA A 55 4.78 0.63 -28.38
CA ALA A 55 4.42 -0.36 -29.39
C ALA A 55 3.55 -1.49 -28.79
N VAL A 56 3.82 -1.91 -27.55
CA VAL A 56 2.91 -2.84 -26.83
C VAL A 56 1.50 -2.28 -26.77
N LEU A 57 1.32 -0.99 -26.47
CA LEU A 57 -0.02 -0.39 -26.38
C LEU A 57 -0.70 -0.25 -27.74
N ARG A 58 0.05 0.05 -28.81
CA ARG A 58 -0.50 0.23 -30.17
C ARG A 58 -0.79 -1.07 -30.89
N ASP A 59 0.18 -1.98 -30.86
CA ASP A 59 0.29 -3.10 -31.78
C ASP A 59 0.22 -4.45 -31.05
N GLY A 60 0.12 -4.43 -29.72
CA GLY A 60 0.09 -5.62 -28.88
C GLY A 60 1.45 -6.28 -28.65
N ARG A 61 2.52 -5.78 -29.28
CA ARG A 61 3.91 -6.26 -29.13
C ARG A 61 4.89 -5.10 -29.21
N GLY A 62 5.92 -5.15 -28.37
CA GLY A 62 7.03 -4.21 -28.40
C GLY A 62 8.37 -4.91 -28.63
N ASN A 63 9.46 -4.14 -28.62
CA ASN A 63 10.79 -4.73 -28.52
C ASN A 63 10.99 -5.37 -27.13
N GLU A 64 11.99 -6.25 -27.02
CA GLU A 64 12.30 -6.97 -25.79
C GLU A 64 12.51 -6.03 -24.59
N ALA A 65 13.23 -4.94 -24.81
CA ALA A 65 13.60 -4.00 -23.77
C ALA A 65 12.39 -3.26 -23.16
N GLY A 66 11.46 -2.79 -24.00
CA GLY A 66 10.24 -2.12 -23.54
C GLY A 66 9.28 -3.08 -22.83
N GLU A 67 9.17 -4.32 -23.30
CA GLU A 67 8.40 -5.35 -22.60
C GLU A 67 9.04 -5.72 -21.25
N ALA A 68 10.37 -5.83 -21.19
CA ALA A 68 11.10 -6.06 -19.95
C ALA A 68 10.86 -4.92 -18.95
N TRP A 69 11.00 -3.66 -19.39
CA TRP A 69 10.77 -2.49 -18.54
C TRP A 69 9.34 -2.42 -17.97
N ALA A 70 8.33 -2.71 -18.80
CA ALA A 70 6.95 -2.78 -18.34
C ALA A 70 6.77 -3.87 -17.27
N LYS A 71 7.35 -5.06 -17.47
CA LYS A 71 7.28 -6.18 -16.51
C LYS A 71 7.89 -5.80 -15.15
N VAL A 72 9.07 -5.19 -15.14
CA VAL A 72 9.81 -4.91 -13.90
C VAL A 72 9.34 -3.66 -13.15
N CYS A 73 8.49 -2.81 -13.73
CA CYS A 73 8.06 -1.57 -13.10
C CYS A 73 7.55 -1.76 -11.65
N CYS A 74 8.31 -1.26 -10.67
CA CYS A 74 7.97 -1.28 -9.23
C CYS A 74 7.21 -0.02 -8.78
N GLY A 75 6.78 0.81 -9.72
CA GLY A 75 5.92 1.97 -9.50
C GLY A 75 6.55 3.12 -8.71
N SER A 76 7.86 3.34 -8.85
CA SER A 76 8.64 4.38 -8.15
C SER A 76 8.13 5.81 -8.30
N GLY A 77 7.30 6.11 -9.31
CA GLY A 77 6.66 7.41 -9.48
C GLY A 77 7.58 8.54 -9.97
N LYS A 78 8.91 8.33 -10.06
CA LYS A 78 9.87 9.36 -10.52
C LYS A 78 9.59 9.86 -11.95
N CYS A 79 8.90 9.06 -12.76
CA CYS A 79 8.54 9.40 -14.12
C CYS A 79 7.31 10.33 -14.25
N LEU A 80 6.56 10.58 -13.18
CA LEU A 80 5.25 11.25 -13.24
C LEU A 80 5.33 12.74 -13.60
N THR A 81 6.45 13.40 -13.33
CA THR A 81 6.60 14.86 -13.48
C THR A 81 7.49 15.27 -14.66
N VAL A 82 8.00 14.31 -15.44
CA VAL A 82 9.02 14.58 -16.48
C VAL A 82 8.51 14.44 -17.91
N CYS A 83 7.28 13.96 -18.11
CA CYS A 83 6.73 13.75 -19.45
C CYS A 83 6.28 15.10 -20.07
N PRO A 84 6.84 15.53 -21.21
CA PRO A 84 6.46 16.79 -21.85
C PRO A 84 5.03 16.79 -22.40
N GLU A 85 4.49 15.61 -22.71
CA GLU A 85 3.14 15.43 -23.25
C GLU A 85 2.07 15.24 -22.15
N GLY A 86 2.45 15.36 -20.87
CA GLY A 86 1.53 15.15 -19.74
C GLY A 86 1.04 13.71 -19.56
N ILE A 87 1.69 12.74 -20.21
CA ILE A 87 1.36 11.31 -20.05
C ILE A 87 1.80 10.84 -18.67
N ASN A 88 0.98 10.03 -18.01
CA ASN A 88 1.39 9.24 -16.84
C ASN A 88 2.13 7.97 -17.29
N PRO A 89 3.48 7.88 -17.15
CA PRO A 89 4.23 6.72 -17.65
C PRO A 89 4.05 5.49 -16.75
N ARG A 90 3.69 5.66 -15.47
CA ARG A 90 3.38 4.55 -14.57
C ARG A 90 2.09 3.83 -14.98
N PHE A 91 1.06 4.59 -15.35
CA PHE A 91 -0.15 4.06 -15.97
C PHE A 91 0.16 3.40 -17.32
N MET A 92 0.98 4.03 -18.18
CA MET A 92 1.43 3.46 -19.46
C MET A 92 2.04 2.06 -19.28
N LEU A 93 3.00 1.88 -18.35
CA LEU A 93 3.64 0.59 -18.08
C LEU A 93 2.67 -0.44 -17.50
N THR A 94 1.73 -0.01 -16.66
CA THR A 94 0.68 -0.88 -16.12
C THR A 94 -0.26 -1.38 -17.22
N MET A 95 -0.60 -0.52 -18.18
CA MET A 95 -1.40 -0.91 -19.34
C MET A 95 -0.63 -1.79 -20.33
N ALA A 96 0.67 -1.57 -20.50
CA ALA A 96 1.51 -2.45 -21.30
C ALA A 96 1.52 -3.87 -20.72
N ARG A 97 1.68 -4.01 -19.39
CA ARG A 97 1.53 -5.29 -18.69
C ARG A 97 0.14 -5.92 -18.88
N ARG A 98 -0.93 -5.12 -18.86
CA ARG A 98 -2.30 -5.61 -19.13
C ARG A 98 -2.41 -6.21 -20.54
N VAL A 99 -1.87 -5.54 -21.55
CA VAL A 99 -1.87 -6.02 -22.94
C VAL A 99 -1.06 -7.30 -23.09
N MET A 100 0.16 -7.32 -22.54
CA MET A 100 1.03 -8.50 -22.55
C MET A 100 0.38 -9.69 -21.83
N ALA A 101 -0.24 -9.46 -20.66
CA ALA A 101 -0.94 -10.51 -19.93
C ALA A 101 -2.12 -11.09 -20.73
N ARG A 102 -2.87 -10.25 -21.45
CA ARG A 102 -3.97 -10.71 -22.34
C ARG A 102 -3.47 -11.54 -23.51
N ARG A 103 -2.32 -11.16 -24.08
CA ARG A 103 -1.64 -11.88 -25.17
C ARG A 103 -1.09 -13.24 -24.71
N ASP A 104 -0.40 -13.24 -23.57
CA ASP A 104 0.43 -14.37 -23.13
C ASP A 104 -0.37 -15.37 -22.28
N ASN A 105 -1.53 -14.98 -21.73
CA ASN A 105 -2.30 -15.82 -20.81
C ASN A 105 -3.78 -15.88 -21.16
N ALA A 106 -4.31 -17.11 -21.22
CA ALA A 106 -5.73 -17.36 -21.36
C ALA A 106 -6.55 -16.65 -20.27
N ALA A 107 -7.74 -16.17 -20.63
CA ALA A 107 -8.62 -15.44 -19.70
C ALA A 107 -8.94 -16.24 -18.43
N ALA A 108 -9.12 -17.56 -18.56
CA ALA A 108 -9.35 -18.46 -17.42
C ALA A 108 -8.17 -18.47 -16.43
N ASN A 109 -6.94 -18.50 -16.94
CA ASN A 109 -5.73 -18.47 -16.10
C ASN A 109 -5.62 -17.13 -15.37
N ARG A 110 -5.81 -16.00 -16.07
CA ARG A 110 -5.77 -14.67 -15.45
C ARG A 110 -6.79 -14.52 -14.33
N ARG A 111 -8.03 -14.98 -14.55
CA ARG A 111 -9.11 -15.01 -13.56
C ARG A 111 -8.75 -15.88 -12.36
N GLN A 112 -8.23 -17.08 -12.60
CA GLN A 112 -7.84 -18.00 -11.54
C GLN A 112 -6.69 -17.45 -10.69
N THR A 113 -5.65 -16.88 -11.30
CA THR A 113 -4.55 -16.23 -10.59
C THR A 113 -5.03 -15.07 -9.73
N GLY A 114 -5.88 -14.19 -10.28
CA GLY A 114 -6.44 -13.06 -9.53
C GLY A 114 -7.34 -13.50 -8.37
N LYS A 115 -8.17 -14.53 -8.59
CA LYS A 115 -9.01 -15.15 -7.56
C LYS A 115 -8.18 -15.76 -6.44
N ALA A 116 -7.16 -16.56 -6.77
CA ALA A 116 -6.28 -17.19 -5.80
C ALA A 116 -5.54 -16.15 -4.94
N ALA A 117 -5.00 -15.09 -5.56
CA ALA A 117 -4.36 -14.00 -4.84
C ALA A 117 -5.34 -13.28 -3.89
N PHE A 118 -6.58 -13.02 -4.32
CA PHE A 118 -7.62 -12.43 -3.48
C PHE A 118 -8.05 -13.34 -2.33
N GLN A 119 -8.18 -14.65 -2.56
CA GLN A 119 -8.52 -15.62 -1.52
C GLN A 119 -7.41 -15.72 -0.47
N LYS A 120 -6.15 -15.79 -0.90
CA LYS A 120 -4.99 -15.78 0.02
C LYS A 120 -4.97 -14.52 0.88
N MET A 121 -5.08 -13.34 0.25
CA MET A 121 -5.12 -12.07 0.99
C MET A 121 -6.30 -12.01 1.97
N SER A 122 -7.51 -12.33 1.51
CA SER A 122 -8.72 -12.22 2.33
C SER A 122 -8.74 -13.22 3.50
N ARG A 123 -8.18 -14.42 3.31
CA ARG A 123 -7.97 -15.40 4.38
C ARG A 123 -7.07 -14.84 5.48
N GLY A 124 -5.89 -14.32 5.11
CA GLY A 124 -4.96 -13.74 6.08
C GLY A 124 -5.55 -12.52 6.80
N VAL A 125 -6.21 -11.63 6.07
CA VAL A 125 -6.92 -10.48 6.65
C VAL A 125 -7.99 -10.94 7.64
N ARG A 126 -8.82 -11.92 7.25
CA ARG A 126 -9.94 -12.40 8.09
C ARG A 126 -9.46 -12.89 9.44
N VAL A 127 -8.42 -13.73 9.46
CA VAL A 127 -7.90 -14.33 10.69
C VAL A 127 -7.12 -13.29 11.50
N LEU A 128 -6.12 -12.63 10.92
CA LEU A 128 -5.22 -11.76 11.69
C LEU A 128 -5.92 -10.54 12.29
N SER A 129 -6.93 -9.97 11.62
CA SER A 129 -7.72 -8.87 12.19
C SER A 129 -8.48 -9.31 13.45
N ARG A 130 -8.94 -10.57 13.48
CA ARG A 130 -9.74 -11.15 14.57
C ARG A 130 -8.89 -11.70 15.70
N LEU A 131 -7.64 -12.09 15.44
CA LEU A 131 -6.66 -12.34 16.51
C LEU A 131 -6.16 -11.06 17.16
N SER A 132 -6.35 -9.91 16.51
CA SER A 132 -5.88 -8.61 17.00
C SER A 132 -6.94 -7.84 17.78
N LEU A 133 -8.22 -7.93 17.41
CA LEU A 133 -9.30 -7.12 18.00
C LEU A 133 -10.54 -7.95 18.38
N PRO A 134 -11.22 -7.61 19.49
CA PRO A 134 -12.56 -8.11 19.78
C PRO A 134 -13.59 -7.60 18.75
N PRO A 135 -14.77 -8.25 18.63
CA PRO A 135 -15.76 -7.93 17.61
C PRO A 135 -16.22 -6.47 17.58
N ASP A 136 -16.42 -5.84 18.73
CA ASP A 136 -16.87 -4.46 18.89
C ASP A 136 -15.84 -3.44 18.38
N LEU A 137 -14.55 -3.63 18.72
CA LEU A 137 -13.48 -2.77 18.21
C LEU A 137 -13.21 -3.00 16.72
N LEU A 138 -13.29 -4.25 16.25
CA LEU A 138 -13.13 -4.54 14.83
C LEU A 138 -14.25 -3.91 14.00
N GLU A 139 -15.46 -3.82 14.54
CA GLU A 139 -16.60 -3.21 13.85
C GLU A 139 -16.35 -1.73 13.56
N LYS A 140 -15.60 -0.98 14.40
CA LYS A 140 -15.21 0.41 14.10
C LYS A 140 -14.47 0.58 12.77
N LEU A 141 -13.76 -0.45 12.31
CA LEU A 141 -13.03 -0.46 11.03
C LEU A 141 -13.85 -1.09 9.88
N SER A 142 -15.11 -1.42 10.13
CA SER A 142 -16.04 -2.00 9.17
C SER A 142 -16.86 -0.91 8.50
N PRO A 143 -17.24 -1.06 7.22
CA PRO A 143 -18.23 -0.17 6.58
C PRO A 143 -19.59 -0.10 7.26
N ARG A 144 -19.88 -1.01 8.19
CA ARG A 144 -21.13 -1.09 8.94
C ARG A 144 -21.12 -0.29 10.25
N SER A 145 -19.97 0.27 10.63
CA SER A 145 -19.83 1.07 11.86
C SER A 145 -20.64 2.36 11.84
N HIS A 146 -21.01 2.86 10.66
CA HIS A 146 -21.66 4.15 10.53
C HIS A 146 -23.16 3.97 10.32
N PRO A 147 -24.01 4.48 11.24
CA PRO A 147 -25.45 4.55 11.01
C PRO A 147 -25.75 5.49 9.83
N GLU A 148 -26.96 5.44 9.28
CA GLU A 148 -27.42 6.46 8.35
C GLU A 148 -27.28 7.85 9.01
N ARG A 149 -26.49 8.72 8.39
CA ARG A 149 -26.25 10.09 8.88
C ARG A 149 -27.22 11.04 8.19
N GLU A 150 -27.77 11.98 8.94
CA GLU A 150 -28.53 13.09 8.37
C GLU A 150 -27.60 14.06 7.61
N GLU A 151 -26.38 14.25 8.11
CA GLU A 151 -25.36 15.13 7.53
C GLU A 151 -24.30 14.34 6.75
N VAL A 152 -23.81 14.94 5.67
CA VAL A 152 -22.72 14.40 4.86
C VAL A 152 -21.43 14.44 5.70
N PRO A 153 -20.69 13.32 5.84
CA PRO A 153 -19.43 13.31 6.59
C PRO A 153 -18.38 14.19 5.89
N ASP A 154 -17.43 14.72 6.65
CA ASP A 154 -16.31 15.49 6.08
C ASP A 154 -15.55 14.64 5.05
N LEU A 155 -15.31 13.37 5.36
CA LEU A 155 -14.55 12.45 4.51
C LEU A 155 -14.92 10.97 4.64
N VAL A 156 -14.48 10.17 3.67
CA VAL A 156 -14.41 8.71 3.78
C VAL A 156 -12.99 8.29 4.15
N PHE A 157 -12.79 7.58 5.25
CA PHE A 157 -11.53 6.92 5.55
C PHE A 157 -11.49 5.54 4.88
N TYR A 158 -10.71 5.42 3.82
CA TYR A 158 -10.50 4.19 3.10
C TYR A 158 -9.25 3.44 3.59
N THR A 159 -9.50 2.38 4.36
CA THR A 159 -8.45 1.56 4.98
C THR A 159 -7.70 0.66 3.99
N GLY A 160 -8.29 0.42 2.82
CA GLY A 160 -7.87 -0.68 1.95
C GLY A 160 -8.23 -2.05 2.53
N CYS A 161 -7.82 -3.12 1.84
CA CYS A 161 -8.14 -4.47 2.30
C CYS A 161 -7.13 -5.02 3.33
N ASN A 162 -5.85 -4.69 3.20
CA ASN A 162 -4.77 -5.39 3.86
C ASN A 162 -4.29 -4.71 5.16
N MET A 163 -4.66 -3.44 5.39
CA MET A 163 -4.37 -2.71 6.64
C MET A 163 -4.98 -3.41 7.87
N LEU A 164 -6.10 -4.10 7.70
CA LEU A 164 -6.77 -4.82 8.78
C LEU A 164 -5.96 -5.97 9.39
N LYS A 165 -4.84 -6.39 8.78
CA LYS A 165 -3.88 -7.29 9.44
C LYS A 165 -3.14 -6.62 10.61
N THR A 166 -3.06 -5.30 10.62
CA THR A 166 -2.43 -4.45 11.65
C THR A 166 -3.42 -3.36 12.05
N PRO A 167 -4.56 -3.74 12.67
CA PRO A 167 -5.70 -2.83 12.77
C PRO A 167 -5.50 -1.69 13.78
N HIS A 168 -4.55 -1.80 14.71
CA HIS A 168 -4.17 -0.72 15.64
C HIS A 168 -3.79 0.57 14.89
N ILE A 169 -3.13 0.47 13.73
CA ILE A 169 -2.82 1.62 12.88
C ILE A 169 -4.09 2.33 12.40
N GLY A 170 -5.10 1.54 12.02
CA GLY A 170 -6.41 2.07 11.61
C GLY A 170 -7.12 2.76 12.75
N LEU A 171 -7.12 2.14 13.93
CA LEU A 171 -7.73 2.73 15.13
C LEU A 171 -7.03 4.04 15.53
N LEU A 172 -5.70 4.11 15.50
CA LEU A 172 -4.96 5.36 15.71
C LEU A 172 -5.34 6.45 14.70
N CYS A 173 -5.58 6.08 13.43
CA CYS A 173 -6.08 7.04 12.45
C CYS A 173 -7.48 7.55 12.83
N LEU A 174 -8.37 6.67 13.30
CA LEU A 174 -9.71 7.05 13.75
C LEU A 174 -9.64 7.96 14.98
N ASP A 175 -8.85 7.60 16.00
CA ASP A 175 -8.68 8.40 17.22
C ASP A 175 -8.17 9.80 16.91
N VAL A 176 -7.23 9.94 15.96
CA VAL A 176 -6.72 11.24 15.52
C VAL A 176 -7.81 12.05 14.79
N LEU A 177 -8.60 11.42 13.92
CA LEU A 177 -9.73 12.08 13.26
C LEU A 177 -10.78 12.55 14.29
N GLU A 178 -11.09 11.73 15.28
CA GLU A 178 -12.01 12.04 16.37
C GLU A 178 -11.50 13.19 17.24
N ALA A 179 -10.21 13.18 17.59
CA ALA A 179 -9.57 14.27 18.34
C ALA A 179 -9.60 15.60 17.57
N LEU A 180 -9.49 15.56 16.24
CA LEU A 180 -9.65 16.72 15.36
C LEU A 180 -11.11 17.13 15.15
N GLY A 181 -12.08 16.38 15.68
CA GLY A 181 -13.51 16.63 15.50
C GLY A 181 -13.98 16.42 14.05
N ILE A 182 -13.31 15.54 13.31
CA ILE A 182 -13.61 15.26 11.90
C ILE A 182 -14.63 14.14 11.83
N THR A 183 -15.72 14.37 11.11
CA THR A 183 -16.74 13.35 10.85
C THR A 183 -16.33 12.49 9.66
N TYR A 184 -16.44 11.18 9.81
CA TYR A 184 -16.02 10.26 8.75
C TYR A 184 -16.94 9.06 8.59
N GLU A 185 -16.83 8.41 7.43
CA GLU A 185 -17.26 7.03 7.20
C GLU A 185 -16.07 6.14 6.84
N VAL A 186 -15.99 4.95 7.41
CA VAL A 186 -14.98 3.95 7.09
C VAL A 186 -15.41 3.12 5.90
N GLN A 187 -14.53 2.97 4.93
CA GLN A 187 -14.66 1.98 3.85
C GLN A 187 -13.40 1.12 3.80
N GLY A 188 -13.54 -0.16 3.47
CA GLY A 188 -12.39 -1.05 3.28
C GLY A 188 -12.63 -2.51 3.60
N GLY A 189 -11.56 -3.21 3.89
CA GLY A 189 -11.55 -4.67 4.00
C GLY A 189 -11.74 -5.39 2.64
N PRO A 190 -11.78 -6.74 2.64
CA PRO A 190 -11.88 -7.51 1.40
C PRO A 190 -13.14 -7.23 0.57
N SER A 191 -14.24 -6.79 1.20
CA SER A 191 -15.52 -6.47 0.53
C SER A 191 -15.51 -5.11 -0.20
N ALA A 192 -14.47 -4.30 0.00
CA ALA A 192 -14.23 -3.01 -0.64
C ALA A 192 -12.78 -2.95 -1.17
N CYS A 193 -12.32 -4.02 -1.83
CA CYS A 193 -10.98 -4.08 -2.41
C CYS A 193 -10.86 -3.17 -3.65
N CYS A 194 -9.66 -2.62 -3.90
CA CYS A 194 -9.37 -1.78 -5.07
C CYS A 194 -9.25 -2.53 -6.42
N GLY A 195 -9.32 -3.87 -6.42
CA GLY A 195 -9.21 -4.67 -7.65
C GLY A 195 -7.77 -4.90 -8.15
N ILE A 196 -6.75 -4.51 -7.37
CA ILE A 196 -5.34 -4.69 -7.77
C ILE A 196 -4.95 -6.17 -7.98
N LEU A 197 -5.52 -7.08 -7.17
CA LEU A 197 -5.18 -8.51 -7.24
C LEU A 197 -5.63 -9.16 -8.54
N GLN A 198 -6.70 -8.64 -9.15
CA GLN A 198 -7.16 -9.02 -10.48
C GLN A 198 -6.42 -8.24 -11.58
N THR A 199 -6.06 -6.98 -11.32
CA THR A 199 -5.31 -6.14 -12.28
C THR A 199 -3.94 -6.71 -12.61
N ARG A 200 -3.19 -7.18 -11.61
CA ARG A 200 -1.82 -7.71 -11.76
C ARG A 200 -1.69 -8.85 -12.80
N PRO A 201 -2.52 -9.92 -12.76
CA PRO A 201 -2.53 -10.95 -13.81
C PRO A 201 -3.27 -10.51 -15.08
N GLY A 202 -3.78 -9.28 -15.17
CA GLY A 202 -4.49 -8.76 -16.33
C GLY A 202 -5.97 -9.11 -16.40
N ASP A 203 -6.61 -9.56 -15.32
CA ASP A 203 -8.07 -9.80 -15.25
C ASP A 203 -8.85 -8.48 -15.08
N THR A 204 -8.89 -7.68 -16.15
CA THR A 204 -9.49 -6.34 -16.15
C THR A 204 -10.98 -6.35 -15.80
N GLU A 205 -11.72 -7.39 -16.21
CA GLU A 205 -13.16 -7.48 -15.97
C GLU A 205 -13.48 -7.54 -14.47
N ASN A 206 -12.86 -8.49 -13.75
CA ASN A 206 -13.08 -8.56 -12.31
C ASN A 206 -12.41 -7.41 -11.56
N ALA A 207 -11.29 -6.88 -12.05
CA ALA A 207 -10.68 -5.69 -11.46
C ALA A 207 -11.65 -4.50 -11.50
N GLY A 208 -12.25 -4.21 -12.66
CA GLY A 208 -13.24 -3.15 -12.84
C GLY A 208 -14.48 -3.38 -11.98
N ARG A 209 -15.05 -4.59 -11.99
CA ARG A 209 -16.22 -4.92 -11.16
C ARG A 209 -15.98 -4.69 -9.67
N VAL A 210 -14.83 -5.12 -9.16
CA VAL A 210 -14.48 -4.99 -7.73
C VAL A 210 -14.19 -3.53 -7.36
N ALA A 211 -13.48 -2.80 -8.23
CA ALA A 211 -13.18 -1.39 -8.02
C ALA A 211 -14.44 -0.52 -8.08
N LEU A 212 -15.32 -0.70 -9.07
CA LEU A 212 -16.58 0.04 -9.22
C LEU A 212 -17.47 -0.12 -8.00
N ASN A 213 -17.70 -1.35 -7.55
CA ASN A 213 -18.48 -1.62 -6.35
C ASN A 213 -17.90 -0.91 -5.10
N THR A 214 -16.59 -0.69 -5.06
CA THR A 214 -15.95 0.05 -3.96
C THR A 214 -16.15 1.56 -4.12
N LEU A 215 -15.97 2.09 -5.33
CA LEU A 215 -16.19 3.51 -5.63
C LEU A 215 -17.65 3.91 -5.42
N ASP A 216 -18.61 3.07 -5.79
CA ASP A 216 -20.04 3.32 -5.58
C ASP A 216 -20.38 3.38 -4.09
N LYS A 217 -19.76 2.54 -3.25
CA LYS A 217 -19.90 2.63 -1.79
C LYS A 217 -19.30 3.91 -1.22
N MET A 218 -18.15 4.34 -1.72
CA MET A 218 -17.56 5.63 -1.32
C MET A 218 -18.46 6.79 -1.75
N ALA A 219 -18.97 6.78 -2.99
CA ALA A 219 -19.84 7.82 -3.52
C ALA A 219 -21.19 7.89 -2.80
N ALA A 220 -21.68 6.77 -2.23
CA ALA A 220 -22.91 6.74 -1.45
C ALA A 220 -22.84 7.60 -0.17
N SER A 221 -21.64 7.87 0.35
CA SER A 221 -21.43 8.81 1.47
C SER A 221 -21.66 10.28 1.09
N LYS A 222 -21.77 10.60 -0.21
CA LYS A 222 -21.99 11.93 -0.80
C LYS A 222 -20.87 12.95 -0.58
N THR A 223 -19.81 12.65 0.17
CA THR A 223 -18.57 13.45 0.14
C THR A 223 -17.69 13.05 -1.02
N SER A 224 -16.95 14.01 -1.57
CA SER A 224 -15.91 13.75 -2.57
C SER A 224 -14.58 13.39 -1.93
N GLN A 225 -14.36 13.72 -0.64
CA GLN A 225 -13.06 13.56 0.02
C GLN A 225 -12.86 12.13 0.52
N VAL A 226 -11.85 11.44 -0.01
CA VAL A 226 -11.48 10.08 0.40
C VAL A 226 -10.04 10.05 0.88
N LEU A 227 -9.82 9.62 2.12
CA LEU A 227 -8.49 9.42 2.69
C LEU A 227 -8.08 7.96 2.53
N SER A 228 -7.15 7.67 1.63
CA SER A 228 -6.60 6.33 1.45
C SER A 228 -5.41 6.10 2.38
N TRP A 229 -5.38 4.96 3.08
CA TRP A 229 -4.19 4.53 3.82
C TRP A 229 -3.16 3.82 2.91
N CYS A 230 -3.63 3.06 1.93
CA CYS A 230 -2.79 2.12 1.19
C CYS A 230 -2.26 2.73 -0.11
N PRO A 231 -0.93 2.80 -0.33
CA PRO A 231 -0.36 3.38 -1.55
C PRO A 231 -0.72 2.53 -2.79
N THR A 232 -0.87 1.21 -2.63
CA THR A 232 -1.34 0.36 -3.73
C THR A 232 -2.74 0.76 -4.17
N CYS A 233 -3.61 1.08 -3.22
CA CYS A 233 -4.98 1.49 -3.51
C CYS A 233 -5.04 2.91 -4.07
N GLN A 234 -4.22 3.82 -3.56
CA GLN A 234 -4.05 5.18 -4.08
C GLN A 234 -3.65 5.15 -5.56
N ILE A 235 -2.64 4.37 -5.92
CA ILE A 235 -2.20 4.22 -7.32
C ILE A 235 -3.30 3.57 -8.17
N GLN A 236 -3.89 2.47 -7.68
CA GLN A 236 -4.92 1.74 -8.42
C GLN A 236 -6.15 2.62 -8.70
N PHE A 237 -6.66 3.31 -7.68
CA PHE A 237 -7.81 4.18 -7.83
C PHE A 237 -7.44 5.47 -8.56
N GLY A 238 -6.45 6.22 -8.08
CA GLY A 238 -6.08 7.52 -8.62
C GLY A 238 -5.60 7.47 -10.06
N GLU A 239 -4.81 6.46 -10.45
CA GLU A 239 -4.29 6.38 -11.81
C GLU A 239 -5.15 5.57 -12.76
N THR A 240 -5.85 4.53 -12.29
CA THR A 240 -6.56 3.61 -13.19
C THR A 240 -8.07 3.80 -13.11
N MET A 241 -8.66 3.78 -11.92
CA MET A 241 -10.10 3.59 -11.78
C MET A 241 -10.90 4.91 -11.68
N ILE A 242 -10.50 5.87 -10.85
CA ILE A 242 -11.22 7.14 -10.62
C ILE A 242 -11.33 7.98 -11.91
N PRO A 243 -10.26 8.16 -12.73
CA PRO A 243 -10.40 8.93 -13.97
C PRO A 243 -11.45 8.34 -14.90
N SER A 244 -11.49 7.00 -15.00
CA SER A 244 -12.49 6.30 -15.81
C SER A 244 -13.86 6.27 -15.16
N TYR A 245 -13.94 6.18 -13.83
CA TYR A 245 -15.21 6.29 -13.09
C TYR A 245 -15.87 7.65 -13.34
N ARG A 246 -15.10 8.73 -13.24
CA ARG A 246 -15.56 10.11 -13.50
C ARG A 246 -16.13 10.27 -14.91
N GLU A 247 -15.47 9.68 -15.91
CA GLU A 247 -15.95 9.69 -17.29
C GLU A 247 -17.30 8.97 -17.45
N VAL A 248 -17.51 7.87 -16.71
CA VAL A 248 -18.71 7.03 -16.82
C VAL A 248 -19.88 7.54 -15.99
N THR A 249 -19.64 8.00 -14.76
CA THR A 249 -20.71 8.33 -13.80
C THR A 249 -20.89 9.83 -13.60
N GLY A 250 -19.93 10.66 -14.04
CA GLY A 250 -19.85 12.07 -13.66
C GLY A 250 -19.46 12.31 -12.20
N GLY A 251 -19.23 11.24 -11.42
CA GLY A 251 -18.85 11.33 -10.01
C GLY A 251 -17.44 11.89 -9.82
N SER A 252 -17.27 12.75 -8.82
CA SER A 252 -15.97 13.28 -8.42
C SER A 252 -15.59 12.75 -7.03
N LEU A 253 -14.73 11.74 -6.99
CA LEU A 253 -14.01 11.34 -5.80
C LEU A 253 -12.59 11.90 -5.90
N ASP A 254 -12.14 12.54 -4.84
CA ASP A 254 -10.79 13.02 -4.66
C ASP A 254 -10.11 12.19 -3.58
N MET A 255 -9.12 11.40 -3.99
CA MET A 255 -8.46 10.45 -3.13
C MET A 255 -7.06 10.94 -2.78
N THR A 256 -6.85 11.20 -1.49
CA THR A 256 -5.57 11.68 -0.94
C THR A 256 -5.03 10.66 0.06
N MET A 257 -3.71 10.50 0.12
CA MET A 257 -3.10 9.66 1.15
C MET A 257 -3.30 10.29 2.53
N PHE A 258 -3.70 9.47 3.50
CA PHE A 258 -3.90 9.89 4.89
C PHE A 258 -2.77 10.78 5.46
N PRO A 259 -1.47 10.43 5.37
CA PRO A 259 -0.41 11.29 5.90
C PRO A 259 -0.35 12.67 5.22
N VAL A 260 -0.58 12.74 3.91
CA VAL A 260 -0.56 14.00 3.15
C VAL A 260 -1.67 14.92 3.62
N TRP A 261 -2.88 14.39 3.77
CA TRP A 261 -4.00 15.15 4.29
C TRP A 261 -3.78 15.57 5.75
N LEU A 262 -3.26 14.67 6.59
CA LEU A 262 -3.01 14.94 8.01
C LEU A 262 -1.95 16.03 8.21
N ALA A 263 -0.90 16.05 7.38
CA ALA A 263 0.10 17.12 7.37
C ALA A 263 -0.53 18.48 6.99
N GLY A 264 -1.59 18.49 6.17
CA GLY A 264 -2.39 19.68 5.90
C GLY A 264 -3.20 20.18 7.12
N GLN A 265 -3.33 19.37 8.17
CA GLN A 265 -4.00 19.73 9.43
C GLN A 265 -2.99 20.03 10.56
N LEU A 266 -1.69 20.20 10.25
CA LEU A 266 -0.64 20.26 11.27
C LEU A 266 -0.85 21.37 12.31
N ASP A 267 -1.33 22.55 11.91
CA ASP A 267 -1.61 23.67 12.82
C ASP A 267 -2.66 23.32 13.89
N ARG A 268 -3.61 22.44 13.56
CA ARG A 268 -4.65 21.94 14.48
C ARG A 268 -4.17 20.74 15.29
N LEU A 269 -3.30 19.93 14.69
CA LEU A 269 -2.79 18.69 15.28
C LEU A 269 -1.68 18.94 16.30
N GLN A 270 -0.73 19.83 16.00
CA GLN A 270 0.45 20.08 16.82
C GLN A 270 0.12 20.51 18.26
N PRO A 271 -0.89 21.37 18.53
CA PRO A 271 -1.30 21.67 19.90
C PRO A 271 -1.78 20.46 20.72
N MET A 272 -2.19 19.38 20.04
CA MET A 272 -2.63 18.13 20.67
C MET A 272 -1.45 17.19 20.99
N MET A 273 -0.28 17.38 20.37
CA MET A 273 0.95 16.63 20.60
C MET A 273 1.65 17.08 21.90
N THR A 274 1.02 16.81 23.03
CA THR A 274 1.40 17.35 24.34
C THR A 274 2.47 16.54 25.07
N ARG A 275 2.66 15.27 24.72
CA ARG A 275 3.64 14.37 25.35
C ARG A 275 4.94 14.32 24.53
N PRO A 276 6.10 14.62 25.14
CA PRO A 276 7.37 14.45 24.46
C PRO A 276 7.69 12.97 24.20
N VAL A 277 8.08 12.64 22.97
CA VAL A 277 8.57 11.31 22.57
C VAL A 277 10.07 11.41 22.36
N LYS A 278 10.84 11.23 23.43
CA LYS A 278 12.31 11.39 23.42
C LYS A 278 13.01 10.19 22.80
N ARG A 279 12.96 10.09 21.46
CA ARG A 279 13.59 9.01 20.68
C ARG A 279 14.27 9.56 19.44
N ARG A 280 15.40 8.95 19.07
CA ARG A 280 16.06 9.07 17.78
C ARG A 280 15.42 8.08 16.82
N VAL A 281 14.95 8.55 15.67
CA VAL A 281 14.22 7.70 14.72
C VAL A 281 14.78 7.83 13.31
N ALA A 282 14.86 6.71 12.59
CA ALA A 282 15.10 6.72 11.14
C ALA A 282 13.83 6.26 10.41
N LEU A 283 13.62 6.77 9.20
CA LEU A 283 12.46 6.42 8.38
C LEU A 283 12.84 5.39 7.33
N TYR A 284 12.05 4.31 7.22
CA TYR A 284 12.10 3.45 6.05
C TYR A 284 11.28 4.07 4.91
N GLU A 285 11.94 4.92 4.14
CA GLU A 285 11.29 5.66 3.07
C GLU A 285 11.03 4.80 1.83
N ASN A 286 9.86 5.00 1.24
CA ASN A 286 9.44 4.38 -0.02
C ASN A 286 9.27 5.45 -1.09
N ALA A 287 9.42 5.07 -2.35
CA ALA A 287 9.11 5.93 -3.49
C ALA A 287 7.60 5.89 -3.80
N GLY A 288 7.22 6.32 -5.00
CA GLY A 288 5.90 6.02 -5.57
C GLY A 288 4.85 7.10 -5.38
N GLU A 289 4.55 7.50 -4.15
CA GLU A 289 3.47 8.44 -3.88
C GLU A 289 4.03 9.81 -3.47
N LEU A 290 3.77 10.82 -4.31
CA LEU A 290 4.31 12.17 -4.14
C LEU A 290 3.77 12.80 -2.84
N GLY A 291 4.64 13.42 -2.06
CA GLY A 291 4.28 14.14 -0.85
C GLY A 291 4.15 13.29 0.41
N VAL A 292 4.10 11.94 0.32
CA VAL A 292 3.90 11.10 1.50
C VAL A 292 5.10 11.16 2.45
N MET A 293 6.32 11.05 1.91
CA MET A 293 7.53 11.05 2.75
C MET A 293 7.73 12.44 3.39
N GLU A 294 7.50 13.50 2.63
CA GLU A 294 7.52 14.88 3.11
C GLU A 294 6.47 15.11 4.22
N ALA A 295 5.26 14.61 4.02
CA ALA A 295 4.17 14.71 5.00
C ALA A 295 4.49 13.96 6.29
N VAL A 296 5.02 12.73 6.22
CA VAL A 296 5.43 11.98 7.41
C VAL A 296 6.54 12.71 8.16
N ARG A 297 7.56 13.23 7.46
CA ARG A 297 8.64 14.01 8.08
C ARG A 297 8.10 15.25 8.79
N ALA A 298 7.14 15.95 8.19
CA ALA A 298 6.49 17.10 8.83
C ALA A 298 5.71 16.71 10.09
N LEU A 299 4.95 15.60 10.04
CA LEU A 299 4.19 15.09 11.18
C LEU A 299 5.11 14.66 12.34
N LEU A 300 6.15 13.89 12.05
CA LEU A 300 7.11 13.44 13.06
C LEU A 300 7.97 14.60 13.59
N GLY A 301 8.33 15.57 12.74
CA GLY A 301 9.06 16.77 13.15
C GLY A 301 8.27 17.69 14.08
N ALA A 302 6.93 17.57 14.12
CA ALA A 302 6.08 18.29 15.05
C ALA A 302 5.98 17.61 16.43
N VAL A 303 6.38 16.34 16.56
CA VAL A 303 6.35 15.60 17.82
C VAL A 303 7.43 16.13 18.77
N PRO A 304 7.09 16.67 19.94
CA PRO A 304 8.08 17.24 20.85
C PRO A 304 9.11 16.20 21.31
N GLY A 305 10.39 16.55 21.21
CA GLY A 305 11.50 15.70 21.67
C GLY A 305 11.89 14.54 20.75
N LEU A 306 11.20 14.34 19.63
CA LEU A 306 11.57 13.35 18.62
C LEU A 306 12.69 13.89 17.73
N GLU A 307 13.72 13.10 17.48
CA GLU A 307 14.83 13.44 16.59
C GLU A 307 14.81 12.53 15.37
N ILE A 308 14.64 13.08 14.17
CA ILE A 308 14.76 12.33 12.93
C ILE A 308 16.24 12.28 12.52
N VAL A 309 16.77 11.07 12.33
CA VAL A 309 18.14 10.79 11.90
C VAL A 309 18.12 10.25 10.48
N GLU A 310 18.95 10.82 9.61
CA GLU A 310 19.07 10.36 8.22
C GLU A 310 19.85 9.05 8.13
N ILE A 311 19.38 8.16 7.26
CA ILE A 311 20.08 6.94 6.86
C ILE A 311 20.23 6.93 5.33
N GLU A 312 21.26 6.25 4.82
CA GLU A 312 21.59 6.28 3.39
C GLU A 312 20.58 5.49 2.54
N THR A 313 20.13 4.34 3.06
CA THR A 313 19.31 3.41 2.28
C THR A 313 17.82 3.77 2.28
N SER A 314 17.20 3.84 1.09
CA SER A 314 15.75 3.96 0.89
C SER A 314 15.25 3.02 -0.21
N SER A 315 13.94 2.78 -0.28
CA SER A 315 13.31 1.87 -1.26
C SER A 315 12.92 2.57 -2.56
N ILE A 316 13.27 1.96 -3.70
CA ILE A 316 12.79 2.43 -5.02
C ILE A 316 11.34 2.01 -5.33
N GLY A 317 10.78 1.11 -4.54
CA GLY A 317 9.41 0.62 -4.68
C GLY A 317 8.43 1.57 -3.99
N TYR A 318 7.17 1.57 -4.45
CA TYR A 318 6.11 2.28 -3.71
C TYR A 318 5.74 1.62 -2.37
N THR A 319 6.19 0.38 -2.17
CA THR A 319 6.25 -0.34 -0.89
C THR A 319 7.42 -1.32 -0.91
N SER A 320 7.85 -1.82 0.24
CA SER A 320 8.77 -2.98 0.34
C SER A 320 8.27 -4.19 -0.47
N ALA A 321 6.97 -4.51 -0.37
CA ALA A 321 6.41 -5.74 -0.93
C ALA A 321 6.48 -5.83 -2.46
N VAL A 322 6.55 -4.70 -3.19
CA VAL A 322 6.72 -4.74 -4.65
C VAL A 322 8.14 -5.04 -5.10
N LEU A 323 9.09 -5.08 -4.18
CA LEU A 323 10.47 -5.44 -4.48
C LEU A 323 10.70 -6.96 -4.45
N ALA A 324 9.77 -7.76 -3.93
CA ALA A 324 9.93 -9.22 -3.82
C ALA A 324 10.37 -9.92 -5.12
N PRO A 325 9.88 -9.55 -6.33
CA PRO A 325 10.35 -10.15 -7.59
C PRO A 325 11.83 -9.86 -7.92
N PHE A 326 12.48 -8.89 -7.28
CA PHE A 326 13.90 -8.56 -7.46
C PHE A 326 14.85 -9.39 -6.58
N GLY A 327 14.34 -10.38 -5.83
CA GLY A 327 15.16 -11.38 -5.17
C GLY A 327 16.15 -10.80 -4.17
N SER A 328 17.45 -10.93 -4.43
CA SER A 328 18.50 -10.46 -3.52
C SER A 328 18.42 -8.95 -3.30
N TYR A 329 18.15 -8.14 -4.33
CA TYR A 329 18.04 -6.69 -4.17
C TYR A 329 17.05 -6.29 -3.06
N HIS A 330 15.90 -6.95 -2.98
CA HIS A 330 14.92 -6.68 -1.91
C HIS A 330 15.50 -6.99 -0.54
N ARG A 331 16.11 -8.17 -0.39
CA ARG A 331 16.72 -8.59 0.88
C ARG A 331 17.91 -7.71 1.26
N ASP A 332 18.75 -7.36 0.31
CA ASP A 332 19.94 -6.52 0.50
C ASP A 332 19.55 -5.10 0.89
N THR A 333 18.48 -4.56 0.29
CA THR A 333 17.92 -3.24 0.64
C THR A 333 17.38 -3.23 2.07
N VAL A 334 16.55 -4.22 2.43
CA VAL A 334 16.00 -4.33 3.79
C VAL A 334 17.12 -4.52 4.82
N ALA A 335 18.11 -5.37 4.54
CA ALA A 335 19.25 -5.58 5.42
C ALA A 335 20.16 -4.34 5.52
N GLY A 336 20.31 -3.58 4.42
CA GLY A 336 21.02 -2.31 4.38
C GLY A 336 20.39 -1.28 5.32
N VAL A 337 19.07 -1.08 5.22
CA VAL A 337 18.32 -0.16 6.11
C VAL A 337 18.52 -0.50 7.59
N LEU A 338 18.45 -1.79 7.94
CA LEU A 338 18.62 -2.22 9.33
C LEU A 338 20.04 -1.92 9.87
N ARG A 339 21.07 -2.14 9.03
CA ARG A 339 22.46 -1.81 9.37
C ARG A 339 22.69 -0.31 9.47
N ASP A 340 22.13 0.48 8.56
CA ASP A 340 22.29 1.92 8.59
C ASP A 340 21.58 2.52 9.81
N ALA A 341 20.40 2.01 10.17
CA ALA A 341 19.70 2.38 11.40
C ALA A 341 20.51 2.06 12.66
N GLU A 342 21.11 0.87 12.74
CA GLU A 342 22.01 0.50 13.84
C GLU A 342 23.23 1.43 13.91
N ALA A 343 23.88 1.67 12.76
CA ALA A 343 25.05 2.53 12.67
C ALA A 343 24.75 3.99 13.05
N ALA A 344 23.53 4.46 12.76
CA ALA A 344 23.03 5.77 13.13
C ALA A 344 22.62 5.90 14.62
N GLY A 345 22.57 4.77 15.35
CA GLY A 345 22.21 4.72 16.76
C GLY A 345 20.80 5.23 17.02
N VAL A 346 19.82 4.76 16.24
CA VAL A 346 18.41 5.10 16.45
C VAL A 346 17.79 4.24 17.54
N ASP A 347 16.77 4.77 18.22
CA ASP A 347 15.96 4.03 19.19
C ASP A 347 14.80 3.27 18.49
N THR A 348 14.33 3.80 17.36
CA THR A 348 13.22 3.22 16.57
C THR A 348 13.44 3.37 15.07
N LEU A 349 13.29 2.29 14.31
CA LEU A 349 13.10 2.36 12.85
C LEU A 349 11.60 2.48 12.54
N VAL A 350 11.24 3.54 11.82
CA VAL A 350 9.85 3.92 11.56
C VAL A 350 9.42 3.51 10.16
N GLY A 351 8.44 2.61 10.08
CA GLY A 351 7.77 2.24 8.84
C GLY A 351 6.63 3.20 8.50
N ILE A 352 6.41 3.42 7.20
CA ILE A 352 5.36 4.34 6.74
C ILE A 352 4.04 3.61 6.53
N TYR A 353 4.10 2.45 5.89
CA TYR A 353 2.93 1.70 5.51
C TYR A 353 2.76 0.45 6.38
N HIS A 354 1.50 0.00 6.49
CA HIS A 354 1.13 -1.23 7.19
C HIS A 354 1.93 -2.48 6.75
N ASN A 355 2.44 -2.55 5.51
CA ASN A 355 3.30 -3.66 5.10
C ASN A 355 4.70 -3.57 5.70
N ASP A 356 5.26 -2.37 5.81
CA ASP A 356 6.59 -2.16 6.40
C ASP A 356 6.54 -2.60 7.87
N HIS A 357 5.48 -2.21 8.57
CA HIS A 357 5.21 -2.65 9.94
C HIS A 357 5.25 -4.17 10.09
N ARG A 358 4.56 -4.89 9.19
CA ARG A 358 4.55 -6.36 9.22
C ARG A 358 5.91 -6.97 8.87
N ASP A 359 6.60 -6.42 7.88
CA ASP A 359 7.91 -6.91 7.43
C ASP A 359 8.95 -6.79 8.54
N PHE A 360 8.94 -5.69 9.30
CA PHE A 360 9.94 -5.41 10.33
C PHE A 360 9.60 -5.91 11.72
N SER A 361 8.32 -6.02 12.10
CA SER A 361 7.91 -6.39 13.47
C SER A 361 8.54 -7.68 13.98
N GLY A 362 8.76 -8.68 13.11
CA GLY A 362 9.38 -9.95 13.52
C GLY A 362 10.88 -9.87 13.75
N LEU A 363 11.53 -8.79 13.30
CA LEU A 363 12.96 -8.55 13.45
C LEU A 363 13.29 -7.81 14.76
N GLU A 364 12.27 -7.35 15.50
CA GLU A 364 12.49 -6.73 16.80
C GLU A 364 13.11 -7.75 17.77
N GLY A 365 14.07 -7.28 18.56
CA GLY A 365 14.91 -8.12 19.42
C GLY A 365 16.18 -8.68 18.76
N GLU A 366 16.25 -8.70 17.42
CA GLU A 366 17.47 -9.08 16.67
C GLU A 366 18.36 -7.87 16.35
N TRP A 367 17.81 -6.67 16.55
CA TRP A 367 18.44 -5.37 16.34
C TRP A 367 18.33 -4.54 17.62
N PRO A 368 19.28 -3.62 17.88
CA PRO A 368 19.33 -2.84 19.13
C PRO A 368 18.32 -1.68 19.17
N PHE A 369 17.24 -1.75 18.40
CA PHE A 369 16.19 -0.73 18.29
C PHE A 369 14.82 -1.38 18.10
N SER A 370 13.79 -0.58 18.35
CA SER A 370 12.38 -0.96 18.15
C SER A 370 11.90 -0.66 16.73
N PHE A 371 10.74 -1.20 16.35
CA PHE A 371 10.06 -0.81 15.12
C PHE A 371 8.70 -0.22 15.43
N ALA A 372 8.28 0.80 14.69
CA ALA A 372 6.96 1.40 14.82
C ALA A 372 6.44 1.91 13.47
N ASN A 373 5.12 1.99 13.31
CA ASN A 373 4.51 2.84 12.31
C ASN A 373 4.54 4.31 12.79
N TYR A 374 4.68 5.26 11.86
CA TYR A 374 4.72 6.69 12.22
C TYR A 374 3.49 7.15 13.02
N MET A 375 2.31 6.55 12.79
CA MET A 375 1.09 6.88 13.55
C MET A 375 1.17 6.49 15.03
N GLU A 376 1.97 5.49 15.40
CA GLU A 376 2.18 5.13 16.80
C GLU A 376 2.91 6.27 17.55
N LEU A 377 3.89 6.91 16.92
CA LEU A 377 4.64 8.02 17.52
C LEU A 377 3.81 9.30 17.60
N VAL A 378 3.02 9.59 16.55
CA VAL A 378 2.05 10.69 16.56
C VAL A 378 1.02 10.47 17.66
N GLY A 379 0.45 9.27 17.75
CA GLY A 379 -0.51 8.87 18.77
C GLY A 379 0.06 9.00 20.19
N GLU A 380 1.26 8.45 20.42
CA GLU A 380 1.95 8.52 21.72
C GLU A 380 2.07 9.97 22.20
N SER A 381 2.46 10.88 21.31
CA SER A 381 2.56 12.30 21.61
C SER A 381 1.21 12.96 21.93
N MET A 382 0.15 12.50 21.27
CA MET A 382 -1.23 12.93 21.51
C MET A 382 -1.91 12.25 22.71
N ALA A 383 -1.17 11.41 23.47
CA ALA A 383 -1.73 10.57 24.53
C ALA A 383 -2.77 9.54 24.04
N LEU A 384 -2.72 9.18 22.76
CA LEU A 384 -3.50 8.11 22.13
C LEU A 384 -2.63 6.86 22.04
N ALA A 385 -3.21 5.68 22.26
CA ALA A 385 -2.48 4.43 22.16
C ALA A 385 -3.42 3.28 21.83
N GLU A 386 -3.03 2.47 20.86
CA GLU A 386 -3.75 1.28 20.44
C GLU A 386 -2.81 0.07 20.50
N PRO A 387 -3.20 -1.04 21.17
CA PRO A 387 -2.32 -2.20 21.32
C PRO A 387 -1.95 -2.84 19.99
N ASP A 388 -0.65 -2.95 19.72
CA ASP A 388 -0.13 -3.64 18.55
C ASP A 388 -0.07 -5.17 18.77
N ARG A 389 -1.26 -5.78 18.83
CA ARG A 389 -1.41 -7.23 18.96
C ARG A 389 -0.73 -8.00 17.83
N PHE A 390 -0.59 -7.42 16.64
CA PHE A 390 0.10 -8.09 15.54
C PHE A 390 1.57 -8.32 15.89
N LYS A 391 2.28 -7.28 16.34
CA LYS A 391 3.69 -7.38 16.75
C LYS A 391 3.85 -8.24 17.99
N GLU A 392 3.00 -8.08 19.00
CA GLU A 392 3.01 -8.94 20.20
C GLU A 392 2.97 -10.43 19.85
N LEU A 393 2.02 -10.84 19.00
CA LEU A 393 1.89 -12.23 18.56
C LEU A 393 3.07 -12.64 17.69
N LYS A 394 3.52 -11.77 16.78
CA LYS A 394 4.64 -12.08 15.88
C LYS A 394 5.94 -12.34 16.65
N LEU A 395 6.18 -11.59 17.73
CA LEU A 395 7.37 -11.75 18.58
C LEU A 395 7.38 -13.01 19.43
N MET A 396 6.23 -13.70 19.59
CA MET A 396 6.20 -15.00 20.26
C MET A 396 6.96 -16.07 19.48
N ARG A 397 7.07 -15.94 18.14
CA ARG A 397 7.76 -16.89 17.23
C ARG A 397 7.30 -18.36 17.34
N ASP A 398 6.16 -18.60 17.97
CA ASP A 398 5.64 -19.93 18.26
C ASP A 398 4.14 -19.96 17.96
N ALA A 399 3.73 -20.78 16.99
CA ALA A 399 2.34 -20.87 16.57
C ALA A 399 1.43 -21.44 17.67
N ASP A 400 1.89 -22.40 18.47
CA ASP A 400 1.10 -22.97 19.56
C ASP A 400 0.89 -21.96 20.69
N ALA A 401 1.94 -21.19 21.03
CA ALA A 401 1.83 -20.09 22.00
C ALA A 401 0.86 -19.00 21.51
N ILE A 402 0.90 -18.64 20.23
CA ILE A 402 0.00 -17.66 19.62
C ILE A 402 -1.45 -18.15 19.68
N LEU A 403 -1.72 -19.41 19.32
CA LEU A 403 -3.07 -19.99 19.41
C LEU A 403 -3.59 -19.98 20.85
N ALA A 404 -2.73 -20.31 21.82
CA ALA A 404 -3.08 -20.26 23.23
C ALA A 404 -3.39 -18.83 23.70
N ALA A 405 -2.56 -17.85 23.32
CA ALA A 405 -2.74 -16.44 23.66
C ALA A 405 -3.99 -15.83 23.01
N SER A 406 -4.37 -16.31 21.82
CA SER A 406 -5.55 -15.83 21.08
C SER A 406 -6.82 -16.64 21.33
N LYS A 407 -6.82 -17.63 22.24
CA LYS A 407 -7.95 -18.56 22.44
C LYS A 407 -9.30 -17.85 22.61
N ALA A 408 -9.36 -16.83 23.47
CA ALA A 408 -10.60 -16.08 23.73
C ALA A 408 -11.13 -15.37 22.47
N LEU A 409 -10.23 -14.83 21.63
CA LEU A 409 -10.60 -14.17 20.38
C LEU A 409 -10.99 -15.18 19.28
N ILE A 410 -10.32 -16.33 19.23
CA ILE A 410 -10.70 -17.45 18.34
C ILE A 410 -12.13 -17.89 18.64
N GLU A 411 -12.46 -18.08 19.92
CA GLU A 411 -13.81 -18.45 20.38
C GLU A 411 -14.83 -17.34 20.08
N ALA A 412 -14.52 -16.08 20.44
CA ALA A 412 -15.43 -14.94 20.26
C ALA A 412 -15.80 -14.70 18.77
N HIS A 413 -14.88 -14.98 17.85
CA HIS A 413 -15.10 -14.82 16.42
C HIS A 413 -15.53 -16.11 15.70
N GLY A 414 -15.65 -17.23 16.41
CA GLY A 414 -15.98 -18.53 15.83
C GLY A 414 -14.99 -18.98 14.76
N LEU A 415 -13.69 -18.74 14.98
CA LEU A 415 -12.64 -19.14 14.05
C LEU A 415 -12.31 -20.62 14.19
N ASP A 416 -12.07 -21.28 13.05
CA ASP A 416 -11.52 -22.62 12.98
C ASP A 416 -10.04 -22.63 13.41
N PRO A 417 -9.66 -23.33 14.50
CA PRO A 417 -8.29 -23.36 15.00
C PRO A 417 -7.25 -23.89 14.00
N GLU A 418 -7.61 -24.86 13.14
CA GLU A 418 -6.69 -25.40 12.14
C GLU A 418 -6.36 -24.32 11.10
N LEU A 419 -7.39 -23.65 10.59
CA LEU A 419 -7.22 -22.50 9.71
C LEU A 419 -6.41 -21.37 10.37
N VAL A 420 -6.64 -21.11 11.66
CA VAL A 420 -5.90 -20.09 12.41
C VAL A 420 -4.41 -20.45 12.45
N ARG A 421 -4.09 -21.70 12.79
CA ARG A 421 -2.70 -22.20 12.81
C ARG A 421 -2.01 -21.99 11.46
N ASP A 422 -2.67 -22.39 10.38
CA ASP A 422 -2.09 -22.24 9.05
C ASP A 422 -1.83 -20.77 8.68
N VAL A 423 -2.75 -19.85 9.03
CA VAL A 423 -2.54 -18.41 8.79
C VAL A 423 -1.42 -17.86 9.67
N VAL A 424 -1.34 -18.28 10.93
CA VAL A 424 -0.27 -17.86 11.84
C VAL A 424 1.10 -18.27 11.28
N VAL A 425 1.23 -19.51 10.81
CA VAL A 425 2.50 -19.99 10.22
C VAL A 425 2.81 -19.25 8.91
N GLU A 426 1.84 -19.12 8.00
CA GLU A 426 2.08 -18.59 6.66
C GLU A 426 2.16 -17.06 6.61
N ASP A 427 1.19 -16.36 7.19
CA ASP A 427 1.00 -14.91 7.02
C ASP A 427 1.59 -14.08 8.16
N LEU A 428 1.67 -14.61 9.39
CA LEU A 428 2.19 -13.89 10.55
C LEU A 428 3.70 -14.16 10.73
N LEU A 429 4.07 -15.42 10.96
CA LEU A 429 5.45 -15.83 11.21
C LEU A 429 6.28 -15.90 9.92
N GLY A 430 5.69 -16.37 8.82
CA GLY A 430 6.35 -16.41 7.50
C GLY A 430 6.31 -15.08 6.73
N GLY A 431 5.59 -14.06 7.20
CA GLY A 431 5.29 -12.84 6.45
C GLY A 431 6.33 -11.73 6.59
N GLN A 432 7.49 -11.87 5.95
CA GLN A 432 8.58 -10.87 5.98
C GLN A 432 9.65 -11.13 4.90
N ALA A 433 10.43 -10.09 4.57
CA ALA A 433 11.45 -10.15 3.51
C ALA A 433 12.75 -10.87 3.93
N LEU A 434 13.12 -10.76 5.21
CA LEU A 434 14.30 -11.39 5.79
C LEU A 434 13.89 -12.46 6.81
N PRO A 435 14.68 -13.54 6.94
CA PRO A 435 14.57 -14.41 8.11
C PRO A 435 14.68 -13.60 9.40
N VAL A 436 14.08 -14.11 10.47
CA VAL A 436 14.13 -13.45 11.76
C VAL A 436 15.58 -13.32 12.23
N GLU A 437 16.32 -14.43 12.20
CA GLU A 437 17.68 -14.50 12.72
C GLU A 437 18.61 -13.58 11.94
N ARG A 438 19.18 -12.57 12.61
CA ARG A 438 20.09 -11.61 12.00
C ARG A 438 21.30 -12.26 11.33
N ALA A 439 21.77 -13.38 11.85
CA ALA A 439 22.89 -14.14 11.28
C ALA A 439 22.60 -14.67 9.85
N SER A 440 21.33 -14.78 9.47
CA SER A 440 20.88 -15.22 8.15
C SER A 440 20.71 -14.07 7.15
N HIS A 441 20.98 -12.83 7.55
CA HIS A 441 20.83 -11.66 6.69
C HIS A 441 22.01 -11.56 5.70
N PRO A 442 21.80 -11.04 4.47
CA PRO A 442 22.88 -10.83 3.52
C PRO A 442 24.01 -9.99 4.13
N ALA A 443 25.26 -10.44 3.96
CA ALA A 443 26.44 -9.65 4.32
C ALA A 443 26.58 -8.41 3.41
N LYS A 444 27.40 -7.44 3.83
CA LYS A 444 27.78 -6.30 2.97
C LYS A 444 28.63 -6.76 1.79
#